data_AF-A0A958MPV7-F1
#
_entry.id   AF-A0A958MPV7-F1
#
_cell.length_a   1.000
_cell.length_b   1.000
_cell.length_c   1.000
_cell.angle_alpha   90.00
_cell.angle_beta   90.00
_cell.angle_gamma   90.00
#
_symmetry.space_group_name_H-M   'P 1'
#
loop_
_entity.id
_entity.type
_entity.pdbx_description
1 polymer ?
#
loop_
_entity_poly.entity_id
_entity_poly.type
_entity_poly.pdbx_seq_one_letter_code
_entity_poly.pdbx_strand_id
1 'polypeptide(L)'
;MKLFYVVSVFALATAAHGKEAKAPSFTQLDRQGYIEEGLKAFGQSKTRDIENLYKFLRIVRTNNCVPVVKQLGIQCMIETAERNCSNRSKLAKEKCRKISDIIIATLFEEPRIVDRRMKSKIAKATTGSIREAVYEEMKRHYAILSLDLMADKGWECEPDNLKCISRAIHRFCEQYSDAKSGSWQGCASGLVWYIGLHGKERS
;
A
#
# COMPACT_ATOMS: atom_id res chain seq x y z
N MET A 1 -18.14 12.16 -76.29
CA MET A 1 -17.25 12.49 -75.14
C MET A 1 -17.77 11.77 -73.92
N LYS A 2 -17.07 10.75 -73.42
CA LYS A 2 -17.41 10.03 -72.18
C LYS A 2 -16.34 10.34 -71.14
N LEU A 3 -16.72 11.05 -70.07
CA LEU A 3 -15.89 11.27 -68.88
C LEU A 3 -15.90 9.98 -68.05
N PHE A 4 -14.72 9.40 -67.81
CA PHE A 4 -14.54 8.37 -66.78
C PHE A 4 -14.08 9.04 -65.49
N TYR A 5 -14.89 8.90 -64.44
CA TYR A 5 -14.58 9.30 -63.08
C TYR A 5 -13.50 8.38 -62.49
N VAL A 6 -12.37 8.94 -62.09
CA VAL A 6 -11.36 8.27 -61.26
C VAL A 6 -11.80 8.42 -59.80
N VAL A 7 -12.30 7.34 -59.21
CA VAL A 7 -12.60 7.28 -57.78
C VAL A 7 -11.31 6.88 -57.05
N SER A 8 -10.60 7.88 -56.51
CA SER A 8 -9.45 7.67 -55.64
C SER A 8 -9.94 7.24 -54.25
N VAL A 9 -9.78 5.96 -53.93
CA VAL A 9 -9.99 5.43 -52.58
C VAL A 9 -8.81 5.85 -51.71
N PHE A 10 -8.99 6.87 -50.87
CA PHE A 10 -8.05 7.19 -49.80
C PHE A 10 -8.23 6.20 -48.65
N ALA A 11 -7.36 5.20 -48.59
CA ALA A 11 -7.19 4.37 -47.41
C ALA A 11 -6.45 5.18 -46.33
N LEU A 12 -7.19 5.76 -45.38
CA LEU A 12 -6.60 6.30 -44.14
C LEU A 12 -6.17 5.11 -43.25
N ALA A 13 -4.92 4.70 -43.41
CA ALA A 13 -4.24 3.87 -42.43
C ALA A 13 -3.98 4.73 -41.18
N THR A 14 -4.88 4.60 -40.19
CA THR A 14 -4.64 5.11 -38.84
C THR A 14 -3.61 4.22 -38.17
N ALA A 15 -2.32 4.53 -38.38
CA ALA A 15 -1.24 3.99 -37.57
C ALA A 15 -1.35 4.59 -36.16
N ALA A 16 -2.23 4.02 -35.34
CA ALA A 16 -2.25 4.24 -33.90
C ALA A 16 -0.92 3.74 -33.34
N HIS A 17 0.07 4.63 -33.28
CA HIS A 17 1.26 4.47 -32.45
C HIS A 17 0.81 4.54 -30.99
N GLY A 18 0.27 3.43 -30.51
CA GLY A 18 0.16 3.17 -29.08
C GLY A 18 1.57 3.16 -28.52
N LYS A 19 2.03 4.30 -28.01
CA LYS A 19 3.10 4.33 -27.03
C LYS A 19 2.60 3.47 -25.88
N GLU A 20 3.04 2.22 -25.82
CA GLU A 20 2.95 1.43 -24.61
C GLU A 20 3.57 2.27 -23.50
N ALA A 21 2.71 2.82 -22.64
CA ALA A 21 3.15 3.47 -21.44
C ALA A 21 3.84 2.39 -20.61
N LYS A 22 5.18 2.31 -20.71
CA LYS A 22 5.98 1.47 -19.81
C LYS A 22 5.57 1.85 -18.40
N ALA A 23 5.01 0.88 -17.68
CA ALA A 23 4.71 1.05 -16.27
C ALA A 23 5.97 1.61 -15.59
N PRO A 24 5.85 2.66 -14.76
CA PRO A 24 7.01 3.28 -14.14
C PRO A 24 7.82 2.21 -13.39
N SER A 25 9.07 2.03 -13.81
CA SER A 25 10.04 1.20 -13.09
C SER A 25 10.38 1.94 -11.79
N PHE A 26 9.78 1.52 -10.68
CA PHE A 26 10.15 2.01 -9.35
C PHE A 26 11.62 1.73 -9.10
N THR A 27 12.45 2.78 -9.05
CA THR A 27 13.86 2.66 -8.73
C THR A 27 14.05 2.37 -7.24
N GLN A 28 15.23 1.90 -6.85
CA GLN A 28 15.59 1.73 -5.44
C GLN A 28 15.46 3.03 -4.64
N LEU A 29 15.79 4.18 -5.25
CA LEU A 29 15.65 5.50 -4.60
C LEU A 29 14.18 5.85 -4.37
N ASP A 30 13.30 5.55 -5.33
CA ASP A 30 11.85 5.77 -5.18
C ASP A 30 11.26 4.91 -4.05
N ARG A 31 11.73 3.66 -3.93
CA ARG A 31 11.32 2.72 -2.89
C ARG A 31 11.73 3.17 -1.48
N GLN A 32 12.97 3.64 -1.31
CA GLN A 32 13.45 4.17 -0.04
C GLN A 32 12.72 5.47 0.33
N GLY A 33 12.54 6.37 -0.63
CA GLY A 33 11.81 7.62 -0.44
C GLY A 33 10.35 7.37 0.00
N TYR A 34 9.67 6.41 -0.62
CA TYR A 34 8.32 6.00 -0.22
C TYR A 34 8.24 5.57 1.25
N ILE A 35 9.19 4.76 1.71
CA ILE A 35 9.25 4.27 3.09
C ILE A 35 9.53 5.43 4.06
N GLU A 36 10.52 6.27 3.76
CA GLU A 36 10.91 7.40 4.60
C GLU A 36 9.76 8.41 4.75
N GLU A 37 9.11 8.79 3.64
CA GLU A 37 7.95 9.67 3.65
C GLU A 37 6.78 9.07 4.41
N GLY A 38 6.58 7.75 4.31
CA GLY A 38 5.59 7.02 5.09
C GLY A 38 5.87 7.12 6.60
N LEU A 39 7.07 6.74 7.05
CA LEU A 39 7.47 6.83 8.46
C LEU A 39 7.31 8.26 9.00
N LYS A 40 7.75 9.26 8.24
CA LYS A 40 7.60 10.68 8.58
C LYS A 40 6.13 11.08 8.69
N ALA A 41 5.28 10.69 7.74
CA ALA A 41 3.86 11.02 7.76
C ALA A 41 3.14 10.41 8.98
N PHE A 42 3.46 9.16 9.33
CA PHE A 42 2.97 8.51 10.54
C PHE A 42 3.46 9.23 11.81
N GLY A 43 4.77 9.50 11.92
CA GLY A 43 5.36 10.24 13.05
C GLY A 43 4.74 11.61 13.27
N GLN A 44 4.31 12.29 12.22
CA GLN A 44 3.70 13.63 12.27
C GLN A 44 2.16 13.66 12.37
N SER A 45 1.49 12.51 12.52
CA SER A 45 0.02 12.40 12.55
C SER A 45 -0.47 11.85 13.89
N LYS A 46 -1.67 12.21 14.35
CA LYS A 46 -2.19 11.66 15.61
C LYS A 46 -2.63 10.20 15.40
N THR A 47 -2.39 9.33 16.37
CA THR A 47 -2.79 7.90 16.31
C THR A 47 -4.28 7.75 15.97
N ARG A 48 -5.15 8.55 16.61
CA ARG A 48 -6.59 8.58 16.32
C ARG A 48 -6.91 8.90 14.86
N ASP A 49 -6.17 9.79 14.20
CA ASP A 49 -6.41 10.14 12.80
C ASP A 49 -6.05 8.96 11.88
N ILE A 50 -4.96 8.25 12.19
CA ILE A 50 -4.50 7.06 11.47
C ILE A 50 -5.52 5.91 11.63
N GLU A 51 -6.00 5.67 12.85
CA GLU A 51 -7.01 4.65 13.14
C GLU A 51 -8.35 4.94 12.44
N ASN A 52 -8.79 6.20 12.46
CA ASN A 52 -10.01 6.62 11.76
C ASN A 52 -9.87 6.41 10.25
N LEU A 53 -8.72 6.75 9.67
CA LEU A 53 -8.44 6.53 8.26
C LEU A 53 -8.39 5.03 7.91
N TYR A 54 -7.80 4.20 8.78
CA TYR A 54 -7.81 2.74 8.61
C TYR A 54 -9.24 2.18 8.61
N LYS A 55 -10.06 2.56 9.60
CA LYS A 55 -11.47 2.14 9.70
C LYS A 55 -12.27 2.55 8.45
N PHE A 56 -12.11 3.80 8.01
CA PHE A 56 -12.73 4.32 6.78
C PHE A 56 -12.33 3.48 5.56
N LEU A 57 -11.03 3.32 5.30
CA LEU A 57 -10.55 2.57 4.13
C LEU A 57 -10.97 1.11 4.18
N ARG A 58 -11.01 0.49 5.36
CA ARG A 58 -11.49 -0.89 5.50
C ARG A 58 -12.96 -1.02 5.11
N ILE A 59 -13.81 -0.08 5.54
CA ILE A 59 -15.24 -0.06 5.16
C ILE A 59 -15.40 0.13 3.65
N VAL A 60 -14.66 1.09 3.08
CA VAL A 60 -14.67 1.35 1.63
C VAL A 60 -14.27 0.09 0.85
N ARG A 61 -13.23 -0.61 1.29
CA ARG A 61 -12.78 -1.86 0.65
C ARG A 61 -13.85 -2.93 0.66
N THR A 62 -14.58 -3.10 1.77
CA THR A 62 -15.58 -4.17 1.90
C THR A 62 -16.91 -3.86 1.23
N ASN A 63 -17.26 -2.58 1.08
CA ASN A 63 -18.61 -2.17 0.67
C ASN A 63 -18.66 -1.45 -0.68
N ASN A 64 -17.66 -0.62 -0.99
CA ASN A 64 -17.69 0.30 -2.14
C ASN A 64 -16.74 -0.12 -3.25
N CYS A 65 -15.58 -0.68 -2.89
CA CYS A 65 -14.53 -1.10 -3.82
C CYS A 65 -14.44 -2.63 -3.88
N VAL A 66 -15.54 -3.28 -4.30
CA VAL A 66 -15.64 -4.75 -4.46
C VAL A 66 -15.68 -5.16 -5.95
N PRO A 67 -14.67 -4.86 -6.78
CA PRO A 67 -14.66 -5.30 -8.16
C PRO A 67 -14.15 -6.75 -8.30
N VAL A 68 -14.60 -7.41 -9.35
CA VAL A 68 -14.12 -8.72 -9.78
C VAL A 68 -12.62 -8.68 -10.13
N VAL A 69 -12.13 -7.53 -10.60
CA VAL A 69 -10.72 -7.31 -10.98
C VAL A 69 -9.97 -6.56 -9.88
N LYS A 70 -8.93 -7.16 -9.30
CA LYS A 70 -8.11 -6.59 -8.20
C LYS A 70 -7.62 -5.17 -8.49
N GLN A 71 -7.16 -4.91 -9.72
CA GLN A 71 -6.63 -3.61 -10.13
C GLN A 71 -7.69 -2.49 -10.04
N LEU A 72 -8.92 -2.76 -10.46
CA LEU A 72 -10.03 -1.80 -10.31
C LEU A 72 -10.33 -1.52 -8.84
N GLY A 73 -10.11 -2.51 -7.96
CA GLY A 73 -10.35 -2.37 -6.53
C GLY A 73 -9.32 -1.45 -5.89
N ILE A 74 -8.05 -1.62 -6.28
CA ILE A 74 -6.95 -0.74 -5.88
C ILE A 74 -7.23 0.69 -6.37
N GLN A 75 -7.59 0.86 -7.63
CA GLN A 75 -7.88 2.18 -8.22
C GLN A 75 -9.04 2.88 -7.48
N CYS A 76 -10.15 2.17 -7.24
CA CYS A 76 -11.29 2.69 -6.48
C CYS A 76 -10.90 3.15 -5.07
N MET A 77 -10.04 2.39 -4.40
CA MET A 77 -9.53 2.72 -3.07
C MET A 77 -8.64 3.96 -3.08
N ILE A 78 -7.74 4.06 -4.06
CA ILE A 78 -6.85 5.22 -4.24
C ILE A 78 -7.69 6.48 -4.48
N GLU A 79 -8.61 6.47 -5.44
CA GLU A 79 -9.47 7.62 -5.73
C GLU A 79 -10.32 8.05 -4.53
N THR A 80 -10.83 7.06 -3.77
CA THR A 80 -11.62 7.34 -2.57
C THR A 80 -10.77 7.94 -1.45
N ALA A 81 -9.54 7.46 -1.28
CA ALA A 81 -8.57 8.06 -0.36
C ALA A 81 -8.23 9.50 -0.78
N GLU A 82 -7.98 9.75 -2.07
CA GLU A 82 -7.68 11.08 -2.57
C GLU A 82 -8.81 12.08 -2.34
N ARG A 83 -10.06 11.66 -2.55
CA ARG A 83 -11.26 12.46 -2.22
C ARG A 83 -11.35 12.72 -0.72
N ASN A 84 -11.08 11.73 0.13
CA ASN A 84 -11.08 11.92 1.58
C ASN A 84 -9.98 12.87 2.09
N CYS A 85 -8.87 12.97 1.34
CA CYS A 85 -7.76 13.86 1.68
C CYS A 85 -7.88 15.28 1.07
N SER A 86 -8.81 15.52 0.14
CA SER A 86 -8.81 16.72 -0.71
C SER A 86 -9.05 18.03 0.03
N ASN A 87 -9.92 18.03 1.06
CA ASN A 87 -10.36 19.22 1.80
C ASN A 87 -9.41 19.63 2.93
N ARG A 88 -8.18 19.10 2.95
CA ARG A 88 -7.17 19.37 3.99
C ARG A 88 -6.18 20.43 3.51
N SER A 89 -5.48 21.07 4.45
CA SER A 89 -4.32 21.93 4.10
C SER A 89 -3.28 21.13 3.30
N LYS A 90 -2.45 21.80 2.49
CA LYS A 90 -1.48 21.12 1.60
C LYS A 90 -0.65 20.05 2.32
N LEU A 91 -0.03 20.42 3.44
CA LEU A 91 0.78 19.50 4.25
C LEU A 91 -0.06 18.35 4.84
N ALA A 92 -1.26 18.63 5.35
CA ALA A 92 -2.14 17.59 5.90
C ALA A 92 -2.70 16.66 4.81
N LYS A 93 -2.91 17.17 3.60
CA LYS A 93 -3.32 16.41 2.41
C LYS A 93 -2.23 15.44 1.97
N GLU A 94 -0.97 15.89 1.90
CA GLU A 94 0.18 15.04 1.56
C GLU A 94 0.36 13.91 2.60
N LYS A 95 0.32 14.23 3.90
CA LYS A 95 0.36 13.21 4.96
C LYS A 95 -0.79 12.22 4.86
N CYS A 96 -2.02 12.71 4.65
CA CYS A 96 -3.20 11.88 4.50
C CYS A 96 -3.08 10.90 3.33
N ARG A 97 -2.56 11.36 2.17
CA ARG A 97 -2.32 10.52 1.00
C ARG A 97 -1.30 9.43 1.29
N LYS A 98 -0.14 9.78 1.85
CA LYS A 98 0.93 8.82 2.18
C LYS A 98 0.47 7.75 3.16
N ILE A 99 -0.24 8.13 4.21
CA ILE A 99 -0.81 7.18 5.18
C ILE A 99 -1.87 6.30 4.49
N SER A 100 -2.71 6.87 3.63
CA SER A 100 -3.72 6.10 2.89
C SER A 100 -3.08 5.05 1.99
N ASP A 101 -2.04 5.40 1.25
CA ASP A 101 -1.33 4.48 0.35
C ASP A 101 -0.77 3.27 1.14
N ILE A 102 -0.13 3.54 2.28
CA ILE A 102 0.41 2.50 3.18
C ILE A 102 -0.70 1.60 3.72
N ILE A 103 -1.81 2.19 4.18
CA ILE A 103 -2.96 1.43 4.69
C ILE A 103 -3.59 0.59 3.58
N ILE A 104 -3.75 1.13 2.37
CA ILE A 104 -4.32 0.42 1.24
C ILE A 104 -3.46 -0.80 0.91
N ALA A 105 -2.14 -0.62 0.74
CA ALA A 105 -1.22 -1.71 0.47
C ALA A 105 -1.29 -2.80 1.56
N THR A 106 -1.34 -2.39 2.83
CA THR A 106 -1.50 -3.29 3.99
C THR A 106 -2.81 -4.08 3.93
N LEU A 107 -3.94 -3.41 3.61
CA LEU A 107 -5.23 -4.08 3.47
C LEU A 107 -5.23 -5.10 2.33
N PHE A 108 -4.54 -4.82 1.22
CA PHE A 108 -4.44 -5.78 0.11
C PHE A 108 -3.59 -7.02 0.42
N GLU A 109 -2.75 -6.97 1.46
CA GLU A 109 -2.01 -8.13 1.98
C GLU A 109 -2.82 -8.96 2.98
N GLU A 110 -3.91 -8.42 3.55
CA GLU A 110 -4.73 -9.11 4.55
C GLU A 110 -5.14 -10.53 4.14
N PRO A 111 -5.60 -10.81 2.91
CA PRO A 111 -6.00 -12.18 2.53
C PRO A 111 -4.82 -13.17 2.45
N ARG A 112 -3.58 -12.68 2.30
CA ARG A 112 -2.38 -13.51 2.30
C ARG A 112 -1.95 -13.83 3.73
N ILE A 113 -2.07 -12.87 4.64
CA ILE A 113 -1.69 -13.02 6.05
C ILE A 113 -2.77 -13.79 6.82
N VAL A 114 -4.03 -13.36 6.67
CA VAL A 114 -5.21 -13.94 7.27
C VAL A 114 -6.04 -14.60 6.17
N ASP A 115 -5.57 -15.78 5.75
CA ASP A 115 -6.25 -16.60 4.76
C ASP A 115 -7.62 -17.11 5.28
N ARG A 116 -8.38 -17.79 4.41
CA ARG A 116 -9.71 -18.32 4.77
C ARG A 116 -9.65 -19.30 5.96
N ARG A 117 -8.57 -20.08 6.09
CA ARG A 117 -8.41 -21.06 7.17
C ARG A 117 -8.14 -20.36 8.49
N MET A 118 -7.23 -19.38 8.50
CA MET A 118 -6.93 -18.54 9.65
C MET A 118 -8.16 -17.74 10.07
N LYS A 119 -8.86 -17.13 9.12
CA LYS A 119 -10.10 -16.38 9.39
C LYS A 119 -11.17 -17.27 10.04
N SER A 120 -11.29 -18.53 9.59
CA SER A 120 -12.19 -19.50 10.24
C SER A 120 -11.74 -19.87 11.66
N LYS A 121 -10.43 -20.02 11.90
CA LYS A 121 -9.90 -20.24 13.25
C LYS A 121 -10.19 -19.05 14.17
N ILE A 122 -9.92 -17.83 13.71
CA ILE A 122 -10.20 -16.59 14.44
C ILE A 122 -11.70 -16.50 14.77
N ALA A 123 -12.58 -16.76 13.79
CA ALA A 123 -14.02 -16.72 13.99
C ALA A 123 -14.53 -17.72 15.03
N LYS A 124 -13.87 -18.89 15.17
CA LYS A 124 -14.22 -19.88 16.20
C LYS A 124 -13.68 -19.53 17.58
N ALA A 125 -12.53 -18.86 17.64
CA ALA A 125 -11.85 -18.54 18.90
C ALA A 125 -12.33 -17.20 19.53
N THR A 126 -12.93 -16.33 18.72
CA THR A 126 -13.31 -14.97 19.14
C THR A 126 -14.78 -14.93 19.55
N THR A 127 -15.08 -14.38 20.73
CA THR A 127 -16.44 -14.11 21.21
C THR A 127 -16.96 -12.72 20.84
N GLY A 128 -16.05 -11.82 20.43
CA GLY A 128 -16.35 -10.44 20.03
C GLY A 128 -16.28 -10.19 18.52
N SER A 129 -15.84 -8.99 18.13
CA SER A 129 -15.77 -8.58 16.73
C SER A 129 -14.68 -9.33 15.96
N ILE A 130 -15.07 -10.18 15.00
CA ILE A 130 -14.14 -10.85 14.09
C ILE A 130 -13.24 -9.83 13.37
N ARG A 131 -13.77 -8.64 13.05
CA ARG A 131 -13.00 -7.59 12.36
C ARG A 131 -11.84 -7.10 13.21
N GLU A 132 -12.05 -6.93 14.51
CA GLU A 132 -11.02 -6.54 15.47
C GLU A 132 -10.00 -7.65 15.65
N ALA A 133 -10.44 -8.90 15.81
CA ALA A 133 -9.52 -10.02 15.94
C ALA A 133 -8.63 -10.23 14.69
N VAL A 134 -9.17 -10.02 13.49
CA VAL A 134 -8.37 -10.01 12.24
C VAL A 134 -7.38 -8.85 12.23
N TYR A 135 -7.76 -7.68 12.75
CA TYR A 135 -6.86 -6.53 12.86
C TYR A 135 -5.70 -6.81 13.83
N GLU A 136 -5.99 -7.42 14.99
CA GLU A 136 -4.97 -7.85 15.95
C GLU A 136 -4.02 -8.89 15.34
N GLU A 137 -4.54 -9.86 14.56
CA GLU A 137 -3.67 -10.83 13.88
C GLU A 137 -2.77 -10.17 12.83
N MET A 138 -3.27 -9.18 12.08
CA MET A 138 -2.44 -8.39 11.18
C MET A 138 -1.34 -7.64 11.92
N LYS A 139 -1.66 -7.00 13.06
CA LYS A 139 -0.65 -6.35 13.92
C LYS A 139 0.37 -7.36 14.44
N ARG A 140 -0.06 -8.53 14.91
CA ARG A 140 0.83 -9.60 15.37
C ARG A 140 1.78 -10.07 14.27
N HIS A 141 1.27 -10.25 13.06
CA HIS A 141 2.10 -10.62 11.91
C HIS A 141 3.20 -9.57 11.64
N TYR A 142 2.84 -8.29 11.60
CA TYR A 142 3.83 -7.23 11.36
C TYR A 142 4.74 -6.97 12.56
N ALA A 143 4.31 -7.27 13.79
CA ALA A 143 5.17 -7.28 14.95
C ALA A 143 6.29 -8.31 14.77
N ILE A 144 5.94 -9.56 14.41
CA ILE A 144 6.91 -10.61 14.12
C ILE A 144 7.83 -10.19 12.97
N LEU A 145 7.27 -9.63 11.88
CA LEU A 145 8.07 -9.16 10.76
C LEU A 145 9.04 -8.03 11.15
N SER A 146 8.65 -7.15 12.08
CA SER A 146 9.52 -6.10 12.59
C SER A 146 10.64 -6.64 13.47
N LEU A 147 10.40 -7.73 14.22
CA LEU A 147 11.43 -8.41 14.98
C LEU A 147 12.43 -9.12 14.05
N ASP A 148 11.94 -9.78 12.99
CA ASP A 148 12.78 -10.37 11.95
C ASP A 148 13.67 -9.31 11.28
N LEU A 149 13.11 -8.13 10.98
CA LEU A 149 13.86 -6.98 10.47
C LEU A 149 14.96 -6.54 11.46
N MET A 150 14.63 -6.40 12.75
CA MET A 150 15.60 -5.97 13.78
C MET A 150 16.70 -7.00 14.04
N ALA A 151 16.43 -8.28 13.78
CA ALA A 151 17.40 -9.36 13.88
C ALA A 151 18.23 -9.53 12.60
N ASP A 152 17.86 -8.89 11.49
CA ASP A 152 18.63 -8.93 10.25
C ASP A 152 19.99 -8.26 10.44
N LYS A 153 21.04 -8.82 9.80
CA LYS A 153 22.40 -8.30 9.89
C LYS A 153 22.54 -6.86 9.37
N GLY A 154 21.56 -6.35 8.63
CA GLY A 154 21.50 -4.97 8.16
C GLY A 154 20.91 -3.96 9.16
N TRP A 155 20.48 -4.38 10.34
CA TRP A 155 19.86 -3.50 11.33
C TRP A 155 20.90 -2.88 12.28
N GLU A 156 21.38 -1.69 11.92
CA GLU A 156 22.31 -0.87 12.75
C GLU A 156 21.83 0.60 12.80
N CYS A 157 20.52 0.81 12.80
CA CYS A 157 19.95 2.15 12.70
C CYS A 157 19.63 2.75 14.07
N GLU A 158 20.03 4.01 14.25
CA GLU A 158 19.52 4.84 15.34
C GLU A 158 18.00 5.07 15.19
N PRO A 159 17.22 5.10 16.30
CA PRO A 159 15.76 5.24 16.24
C PRO A 159 15.24 6.45 15.44
N ASP A 160 15.98 7.56 15.45
CA ASP A 160 15.57 8.81 14.79
C ASP A 160 16.08 8.93 13.35
N ASN A 161 16.92 8.00 12.89
CA ASN A 161 17.51 8.04 11.55
C ASN A 161 16.58 7.37 10.53
N LEU A 162 15.52 8.08 10.13
CA LEU A 162 14.52 7.58 9.18
C LEU A 162 15.12 7.11 7.85
N LYS A 163 16.22 7.71 7.40
CA LYS A 163 16.93 7.33 6.17
C LYS A 163 17.65 5.99 6.32
N CYS A 164 18.24 5.71 7.48
CA CYS A 164 18.80 4.39 7.78
C CYS A 164 17.69 3.35 7.84
N ILE A 165 16.62 3.64 8.62
CA ILE A 165 15.48 2.74 8.79
C ILE A 165 14.83 2.41 7.44
N SER A 166 14.64 3.42 6.57
CA SER A 166 14.03 3.22 5.25
C SER A 166 14.86 2.32 4.35
N ARG A 167 16.19 2.46 4.39
CA ARG A 167 17.12 1.58 3.67
C ARG A 167 17.10 0.15 4.21
N ALA A 168 17.07 -0.02 5.53
CA ALA A 168 17.00 -1.33 6.17
C ALA A 168 15.69 -2.05 5.80
N ILE A 169 14.53 -1.38 5.92
CA ILE A 169 13.23 -1.92 5.51
C ILE A 169 13.24 -2.30 4.03
N HIS A 170 13.76 -1.43 3.16
CA HIS A 170 13.80 -1.70 1.72
C HIS A 170 14.60 -2.97 1.40
N ARG A 171 15.82 -3.10 1.93
CA ARG A 171 16.69 -4.27 1.72
C ARG A 171 16.06 -5.55 2.26
N PHE A 172 15.56 -5.49 3.49
CA PHE A 172 14.88 -6.62 4.12
C PHE A 172 13.68 -7.07 3.30
N CYS A 173 12.87 -6.13 2.79
CA CYS A 173 11.70 -6.47 2.00
C CYS A 173 12.02 -7.00 0.59
N GLU A 174 13.16 -6.65 -0.01
CA GLU A 174 13.63 -7.29 -1.24
C GLU A 174 13.97 -8.76 -1.00
N GLN A 175 14.76 -9.04 0.04
CA GLN A 175 15.09 -10.41 0.42
C GLN A 175 13.85 -11.21 0.83
N TYR A 176 12.94 -10.57 1.57
CA TYR A 176 11.68 -11.19 1.99
C TYR A 176 10.81 -11.55 0.79
N SER A 177 10.66 -10.68 -0.21
CA SER A 177 9.85 -10.98 -1.40
C SER A 177 10.45 -12.06 -2.28
N ASP A 178 11.77 -12.16 -2.33
CA ASP A 178 12.46 -13.17 -3.14
C ASP A 178 12.41 -14.55 -2.46
N ALA A 179 12.46 -14.60 -1.12
CA ALA A 179 12.50 -15.85 -0.36
C ALA A 179 11.12 -16.34 0.10
N LYS A 180 10.15 -15.45 0.30
CA LYS A 180 8.81 -15.76 0.82
C LYS A 180 7.77 -15.19 -0.14
N SER A 181 6.65 -15.88 -0.31
CA SER A 181 5.59 -15.60 -1.32
C SER A 181 4.81 -14.28 -1.12
N GLY A 182 5.41 -13.24 -0.55
CA GLY A 182 4.83 -11.92 -0.32
C GLY A 182 5.31 -10.88 -1.33
N SER A 183 4.57 -9.77 -1.43
CA SER A 183 4.98 -8.64 -2.27
C SER A 183 5.92 -7.71 -1.50
N TRP A 184 6.87 -7.10 -2.21
CA TRP A 184 7.73 -6.05 -1.65
C TRP A 184 6.89 -4.91 -1.06
N GLN A 185 5.86 -4.46 -1.80
CA GLN A 185 4.96 -3.38 -1.38
C GLN A 185 4.23 -3.73 -0.09
N GLY A 186 3.79 -4.98 0.05
CA GLY A 186 3.12 -5.49 1.22
C GLY A 186 4.00 -5.58 2.46
N CYS A 187 5.23 -6.07 2.28
CA CYS A 187 6.25 -6.08 3.33
C CYS A 187 6.57 -4.65 3.80
N ALA A 188 6.92 -3.76 2.87
CA ALA A 188 7.35 -2.40 3.19
C ALA A 188 6.22 -1.61 3.85
N SER A 189 5.01 -1.65 3.29
CA SER A 189 3.86 -0.93 3.85
C SER A 189 3.44 -1.46 5.21
N GLY A 190 3.47 -2.79 5.40
CA GLY A 190 3.17 -3.40 6.68
C GLY A 190 4.15 -3.01 7.78
N LEU A 191 5.45 -2.98 7.47
CA LEU A 191 6.48 -2.53 8.40
C LEU A 191 6.35 -1.04 8.71
N VAL A 192 6.16 -0.18 7.70
CA VAL A 192 5.93 1.26 7.91
C VAL A 192 4.68 1.50 8.76
N TRP A 193 3.61 0.75 8.51
CA TRP A 193 2.38 0.84 9.28
C TRP A 193 2.59 0.48 10.74
N TYR A 194 3.22 -0.66 11.01
CA TYR A 194 3.46 -1.14 12.38
C TYR A 194 4.45 -0.24 13.14
N ILE A 195 5.61 0.05 12.54
CA ILE A 195 6.62 0.95 13.13
C ILE A 195 6.03 2.35 13.33
N GLY A 196 5.29 2.86 12.35
CA GLY A 196 4.68 4.19 12.42
C GLY A 196 3.61 4.33 13.50
N LEU A 197 2.88 3.26 13.82
CA LEU A 197 1.91 3.23 14.92
C LEU A 197 2.60 3.16 16.30
N HIS A 198 3.62 2.33 16.45
CA HIS A 198 4.23 2.01 17.75
C HIS A 198 5.50 2.81 18.08
N GLY A 199 6.15 3.42 17.08
CA GLY A 199 7.31 4.28 17.30
C GLY A 199 7.00 5.54 18.11
N LYS A 200 5.73 5.99 18.10
CA LYS A 200 5.25 7.16 18.87
C LYS A 200 5.21 6.93 20.37
N GLU A 201 5.10 5.69 20.83
CA GLU A 201 4.97 5.37 22.26
C GLU A 201 6.33 5.39 22.97
N ARG A 202 7.43 5.61 22.23
CA ARG A 202 8.81 5.63 22.73
C ARG A 202 9.45 7.03 22.77
N SER A 203 8.75 8.06 22.31
CA SER A 203 9.19 9.47 22.27
C SER A 203 8.32 10.34 23.17
#